data_AF-A0A969JPP2-F1
#
_entry.id   AF-A0A969JPP2-F1
#
_cell.length_a   1.000
_cell.length_b   1.000
_cell.length_c   1.000
_cell.angle_alpha   90.00
_cell.angle_beta   90.00
_cell.angle_gamma   90.00
#
_symmetry.space_group_name_H-M   'P 1'
#
loop_
_entity.id
_entity.type
_entity.pdbx_description
1 polymer ?
#
loop_
_entity_poly.entity_id
_entity_poly.type
_entity_poly.pdbx_seq_one_letter_code
_entity_poly.pdbx_strand_id
1 'polypeptide(L)'
;MGTWMSHLRIAEKLLEKINGLDPEMFATGNIGPDSGIPDEKWQTFDPPKAISHFEYREDSAHCADLVFYRKYLKDVSSSEKEKYSFLLGYFFHLVTDNLWLDRI
;
A
#
# COMPACT_ATOMS: atom_id res chain seq x y z
N MET A 1 8.37 8.56 1.59
CA MET A 1 6.97 8.19 1.39
C MET A 1 6.28 9.26 0.59
N GLY A 2 5.37 8.87 -0.29
CA GLY A 2 4.43 9.80 -0.91
C GLY A 2 3.50 10.42 0.14
N THR A 3 2.75 11.45 -0.25
CA THR A 3 1.65 11.93 0.61
C THR A 3 0.39 11.09 0.36
N TRP A 4 -0.52 11.01 1.32
CA TRP A 4 -1.82 10.29 1.16
C TRP A 4 -2.53 10.66 -0.16
N MET A 5 -2.54 11.94 -0.51
CA MET A 5 -3.17 12.41 -1.75
C MET A 5 -2.43 11.91 -3.00
N SER A 6 -1.10 11.78 -2.96
CA SER A 6 -0.32 11.20 -4.06
C SER A 6 -0.71 9.75 -4.31
N HIS A 7 -0.86 8.94 -3.27
CA HIS A 7 -1.29 7.54 -3.40
C HIS A 7 -2.69 7.43 -3.99
N LEU A 8 -3.64 8.27 -3.55
CA LEU A 8 -4.99 8.30 -4.12
C LEU A 8 -5.00 8.72 -5.60
N ARG A 9 -4.17 9.70 -5.99
CA ARG A 9 -4.05 10.10 -7.41
C ARG A 9 -3.46 9.03 -8.29
N ILE A 10 -2.47 8.30 -7.78
CA ILE A 10 -1.91 7.14 -8.48
C ILE A 10 -2.97 6.04 -8.58
N ALA A 11 -3.71 5.77 -7.51
CA ALA A 11 -4.79 4.79 -7.51
C ALA A 11 -5.87 5.11 -8.54
N GLU A 12 -6.32 6.37 -8.61
CA GLU A 12 -7.26 6.88 -9.63
C GLU A 12 -6.75 6.57 -11.05
N LYS A 13 -5.48 6.88 -11.33
CA LYS A 13 -4.87 6.63 -12.64
C LYS A 13 -4.66 5.15 -12.96
N LEU A 14 -4.46 4.30 -11.96
CA LEU A 14 -4.35 2.85 -12.16
C LEU A 14 -5.73 2.21 -12.39
N LEU A 15 -6.79 2.71 -11.74
CA LEU A 15 -8.17 2.25 -11.96
C LEU A 15 -8.66 2.53 -13.39
N GLU A 16 -8.16 3.59 -14.03
CA GLU A 16 -8.40 3.85 -15.46
C GLU A 16 -7.76 2.78 -16.39
N LYS A 17 -6.76 2.03 -15.90
CA LYS A 17 -5.94 1.10 -16.69
C LYS A 17 -6.16 -0.37 -16.35
N ILE A 18 -6.55 -0.68 -15.12
CA ILE A 18 -6.72 -2.05 -14.63
C ILE A 18 -8.21 -2.36 -14.47
N ASN A 19 -8.73 -3.15 -15.41
CA ASN A 19 -10.12 -3.55 -15.40
C ASN A 19 -10.42 -4.63 -14.34
N GLY A 20 -11.67 -4.68 -13.89
CA GLY A 20 -12.17 -5.75 -13.02
C GLY A 20 -11.86 -5.58 -11.53
N LEU A 21 -11.27 -4.45 -11.13
CA LEU A 21 -11.06 -4.11 -9.73
C LEU A 21 -12.33 -3.60 -9.06
N ASP A 22 -12.36 -3.73 -7.74
CA ASP A 22 -13.25 -2.97 -6.87
C ASP A 22 -12.58 -1.62 -6.57
N PRO A 23 -13.13 -0.49 -7.05
CA PRO A 23 -12.50 0.82 -6.90
C PRO A 23 -12.33 1.25 -5.45
N GLU A 24 -13.32 0.97 -4.60
CA GLU A 24 -13.33 1.39 -3.19
C GLU A 24 -12.28 0.59 -2.41
N MET A 25 -12.25 -0.72 -2.60
CA MET A 25 -11.25 -1.57 -1.94
C MET A 25 -9.84 -1.29 -2.46
N PHE A 26 -9.66 -1.02 -3.75
CA PHE A 26 -8.36 -0.67 -4.32
C PHE A 26 -7.84 0.67 -3.78
N ALA A 27 -8.69 1.70 -3.70
CA ALA A 27 -8.34 2.99 -3.10
C ALA A 27 -8.02 2.84 -1.61
N THR A 28 -8.83 2.06 -0.87
CA THR A 28 -8.61 1.76 0.55
C THR A 28 -7.27 1.05 0.77
N GLY A 29 -6.92 0.09 -0.08
CA GLY A 29 -5.61 -0.58 -0.05
C GLY A 29 -4.46 0.40 -0.24
N ASN A 30 -4.60 1.36 -1.16
CA ASN A 30 -3.56 2.37 -1.45
C ASN A 30 -3.28 3.34 -0.30
N ILE A 31 -4.21 3.52 0.64
CA ILE A 31 -4.02 4.40 1.81
C ILE A 31 -3.85 3.61 3.11
N GLY A 32 -4.10 2.31 3.09
CA GLY A 32 -4.08 1.43 4.26
C GLY A 32 -2.77 1.49 5.07
N PRO A 33 -1.58 1.36 4.45
CA PRO A 33 -0.29 1.45 5.17
C PRO A 33 -0.13 2.72 6.01
N ASP A 34 -0.73 3.78 5.51
CA ASP A 34 -0.62 5.16 5.95
C ASP A 34 -1.68 5.54 6.99
N SER A 35 -2.68 4.67 7.20
CA SER A 35 -3.88 4.92 8.02
C SER A 35 -3.81 4.33 9.44
N GLY A 36 -2.61 4.23 10.02
CA GLY A 36 -2.42 3.72 11.38
C GLY A 36 -3.13 4.58 12.44
N ILE A 37 -3.49 3.98 13.57
CA ILE A 37 -4.13 4.68 14.69
C ILE A 37 -3.06 5.43 15.50
N PRO A 38 -3.10 6.77 15.61
CA PRO A 38 -2.12 7.51 16.39
C PRO A 38 -2.32 7.28 17.89
N ASP A 39 -1.22 7.34 18.65
CA ASP A 39 -1.29 7.51 20.11
C ASP A 39 -1.87 8.88 20.49
N GLU A 40 -2.15 9.09 21.78
CA GLU A 40 -2.71 10.35 22.28
C GLU A 40 -1.88 11.59 21.93
N LYS A 41 -0.57 11.41 21.70
CA LYS A 41 0.40 12.47 21.41
C LYS A 41 0.72 12.60 19.92
N TRP A 42 0.13 11.77 19.07
CA TRP A 42 0.42 11.68 17.64
C TRP A 42 1.91 11.44 17.32
N GLN A 43 2.61 10.72 18.20
CA GLN A 43 4.04 10.43 18.04
C GLN A 43 4.28 9.02 17.49
N THR A 44 3.46 8.07 17.90
CA THR A 44 3.52 6.68 17.44
C THR A 44 2.19 6.27 16.83
N PHE A 45 2.22 5.28 15.94
CA PHE A 45 1.06 4.75 15.24
C PHE A 45 0.96 3.24 15.45
N ASP A 46 -0.27 2.73 15.55
CA ASP A 46 -0.57 1.30 15.61
C ASP A 46 -1.35 0.84 14.36
N PRO A 47 -0.84 -0.14 13.59
CA PRO A 47 0.46 -0.79 13.75
C PRO A 47 1.62 0.17 13.47
N PRO A 48 2.82 -0.08 14.03
CA PRO A 48 4.02 0.67 13.72
C PRO A 48 4.32 0.68 12.22
N LYS A 49 4.95 1.77 11.77
CA LYS A 49 5.29 1.96 10.35
C LYS A 49 6.11 0.80 9.76
N ALA A 50 7.06 0.25 10.51
CA ALA A 50 7.86 -0.89 10.07
C ALA A 50 7.00 -2.11 9.68
N ILE A 51 5.83 -2.26 10.33
CA ILE A 51 4.85 -3.30 10.00
C ILE A 51 3.98 -2.87 8.82
N SER A 52 3.40 -1.67 8.87
CA SER A 52 2.45 -1.22 7.84
C SER A 52 3.10 -0.94 6.47
N HIS A 53 4.40 -0.61 6.43
CA HIS A 53 5.16 -0.37 5.20
C HIS A 53 6.09 -1.54 4.85
N PHE A 54 6.01 -2.65 5.59
CA PHE A 54 6.86 -3.82 5.35
C PHE A 54 8.35 -3.45 5.23
N GLU A 55 8.86 -2.58 6.10
CA GLU A 55 10.24 -2.10 6.00
C GLU A 55 11.22 -3.28 6.16
N TYR A 56 12.16 -3.40 5.20
CA TYR A 56 13.07 -4.57 5.14
C TYR A 56 14.09 -4.60 6.30
N ARG A 57 14.45 -3.42 6.81
CA ARG A 57 15.35 -3.20 7.96
C ARG A 57 14.89 -1.95 8.68
N GLU A 58 15.10 -1.87 10.00
CA GLU A 58 14.74 -0.69 10.80
C GLU A 58 15.39 0.61 10.27
N ASP A 59 16.53 0.52 9.56
CA ASP A 59 17.25 1.65 8.97
C ASP A 59 16.98 1.88 7.46
N SER A 60 16.12 1.07 6.83
CA SER A 60 15.82 1.17 5.40
C SER A 60 14.49 1.85 5.17
N ALA A 61 14.50 2.99 4.47
CA ALA A 61 13.26 3.63 4.03
C ALA A 61 12.48 2.81 2.99
N HIS A 62 13.10 1.81 2.36
CA HIS A 62 12.46 0.96 1.35
C HIS A 62 11.50 -0.06 1.95
N CYS A 63 10.35 -0.17 1.29
CA CYS A 63 9.33 -1.18 1.53
C CYS A 63 9.73 -2.52 0.89
N ALA A 64 9.50 -3.64 1.57
CA ALA A 64 9.66 -4.98 1.02
C ALA A 64 8.44 -5.42 0.18
N ASP A 65 8.10 -4.61 -0.82
CA ASP A 65 6.95 -4.77 -1.72
C ASP A 65 6.81 -6.19 -2.32
N LEU A 66 7.89 -6.79 -2.81
CA LEU A 66 7.88 -8.14 -3.39
C LEU A 66 7.71 -9.25 -2.34
N VAL A 67 8.11 -9.00 -1.09
CA VAL A 67 7.83 -9.92 0.02
C VAL A 67 6.33 -9.88 0.33
N PHE A 68 5.74 -8.69 0.39
CA PHE A 68 4.29 -8.52 0.52
C PHE A 68 3.54 -9.23 -0.61
N TYR A 69 3.91 -8.97 -1.86
CA TYR A 69 3.30 -9.61 -3.03
C TYR A 69 3.30 -11.13 -2.91
N ARG A 70 4.47 -11.73 -2.66
CA ARG A 70 4.61 -13.19 -2.58
C ARG A 70 3.82 -13.80 -1.43
N LYS A 71 3.72 -13.10 -0.29
CA LYS A 71 3.09 -13.64 0.92
C LYS A 71 1.58 -13.45 0.93
N TYR A 72 1.07 -12.37 0.37
CA TYR A 72 -0.34 -11.98 0.54
C TYR A 72 -1.13 -11.90 -0.76
N LEU A 73 -0.51 -11.55 -1.89
CA LEU A 73 -1.25 -11.25 -3.12
C LEU A 73 -1.13 -12.35 -4.19
N LYS A 74 0.04 -12.97 -4.34
CA LYS A 74 0.36 -13.90 -5.44
C LYS A 74 -0.69 -15.00 -5.64
N ASP A 75 -1.16 -15.59 -4.55
CA ASP A 75 -2.06 -16.76 -4.57
C ASP A 75 -3.53 -16.37 -4.36
N VAL A 76 -3.86 -15.07 -4.35
CA VAL A 76 -5.25 -14.59 -4.23
C VAL A 76 -5.90 -14.59 -5.60
N SER A 77 -7.05 -15.28 -5.70
CA SER A 77 -7.81 -15.33 -6.94
C SER A 77 -8.43 -13.96 -7.25
N SER A 78 -8.44 -13.57 -8.52
CA SER A 78 -9.17 -12.39 -8.98
C SER A 78 -10.70 -12.54 -8.82
N SER A 79 -11.20 -13.75 -8.57
CA SER A 79 -12.61 -13.98 -8.20
C SER A 79 -12.94 -13.47 -6.79
N GLU A 80 -11.95 -13.40 -5.88
CA GLU A 80 -12.08 -12.75 -4.57
C GLU A 80 -11.93 -11.23 -4.71
N LYS A 81 -12.79 -10.61 -5.53
CA LYS A 81 -12.61 -9.26 -6.08
C LYS A 81 -12.22 -8.19 -5.06
N GLU A 82 -12.94 -8.09 -3.94
CA GLU A 82 -12.70 -7.09 -2.89
C GLU A 82 -11.32 -7.26 -2.25
N LYS A 83 -11.00 -8.48 -1.80
CA LYS A 83 -9.73 -8.84 -1.17
C LYS A 83 -8.56 -8.68 -2.15
N TYR A 84 -8.72 -9.14 -3.38
CA TYR A 84 -7.72 -8.97 -4.44
C TYR A 84 -7.45 -7.49 -4.70
N SER A 85 -8.51 -6.67 -4.83
CA SER A 85 -8.39 -5.23 -5.09
C SER A 85 -7.72 -4.50 -3.93
N PHE A 86 -8.08 -4.82 -2.68
CA PHE A 86 -7.44 -4.27 -1.50
C PHE A 86 -5.95 -4.59 -1.44
N LEU A 87 -5.59 -5.87 -1.58
CA LEU A 87 -4.19 -6.30 -1.50
C LEU A 87 -3.36 -5.79 -2.68
N LEU A 88 -3.94 -5.69 -3.87
CA LEU A 88 -3.30 -5.05 -5.01
C LEU A 88 -3.07 -3.55 -4.76
N GLY A 89 -4.05 -2.84 -4.19
CA GLY A 89 -3.90 -1.44 -3.82
C GLY A 89 -2.79 -1.22 -2.79
N TYR A 90 -2.75 -2.07 -1.76
CA TYR A 90 -1.69 -2.06 -0.75
C TYR A 90 -0.32 -2.32 -1.36
N PHE A 91 -0.22 -3.29 -2.29
CA PHE A 91 1.02 -3.54 -3.01
C PHE A 91 1.48 -2.30 -3.81
N PHE A 92 0.57 -1.62 -4.51
CA PHE A 92 0.91 -0.40 -5.26
C PHE A 92 1.31 0.77 -4.35
N HIS A 93 0.78 0.85 -3.13
CA HIS A 93 1.28 1.79 -2.14
C HIS A 93 2.78 1.57 -1.88
N LEU A 94 3.18 0.35 -1.55
CA LEU A 94 4.57 0.00 -1.24
C LEU A 94 5.50 0.26 -2.44
N VAL A 95 5.07 -0.09 -3.65
CA VAL A 95 5.81 0.18 -4.90
C VAL A 95 5.97 1.68 -5.13
N THR A 96 4.89 2.45 -4.95
CA THR A 96 4.90 3.91 -5.10
C THR A 96 5.88 4.55 -4.13
N ASP A 97 5.88 4.09 -2.88
CA ASP A 97 6.78 4.58 -1.85
C ASP A 97 8.25 4.33 -2.18
N ASN A 98 8.57 3.15 -2.71
CA ASN A 98 9.90 2.83 -3.22
C ASN A 98 10.30 3.75 -4.38
N LEU A 99 9.45 3.90 -5.40
CA LEU A 99 9.73 4.76 -6.56
C LEU A 99 9.91 6.23 -6.15
N TRP A 100 9.13 6.70 -5.17
CA TRP A 100 9.24 8.05 -4.64
C TRP A 100 10.58 8.29 -3.95
N LEU A 101 11.10 7.30 -3.22
CA LEU A 101 12.43 7.37 -2.59
C LEU A 101 13.54 7.39 -3.64
N ASP A 102 13.39 6.62 -4.71
CA ASP A 102 14.32 6.57 -5.83
C ASP A 102 14.30 7.83 -6.71
N ARG A 103 13.37 8.77 -6.44
CA ARG A 103 13.15 10.02 -7.19
C ARG A 103 12.86 9.80 -8.67
N ILE A 104 12.11 8.74 -8.96
CA ILE A 104 11.62 8.40 -10.30
C ILE A 104 10.26 9.05 -10.54
#